data_AF-E6SA93-F1
#
_entry.id   AF-E6SA93-F1
#
_cell.length_a   1.000
_cell.length_b   1.000
_cell.length_c   1.000
_cell.angle_alpha   90.00
_cell.angle_beta   90.00
_cell.angle_gamma   90.00
#
_symmetry.space_group_name_H-M   'P 1'
#
loop_
_entity.id
_entity.type
_entity.pdbx_description
1 polymer ?
#
loop_
_entity_poly.entity_id
_entity_poly.type
_entity_poly.pdbx_seq_one_letter_code
_entity_poly.pdbx_strand_id
1 'polypeptide(L)' 'MKYRDVARALKKQGCTSRPGKGDHEVWTCPCDQKHRAVVTKPGEISPGVIGDAIKKMACLPKGWLQ' A
#
# COMPACT_ATOMS: atom_id res chain seq x y z
N MET A 1 -5.01 9.83 -6.46
CA MET A 1 -4.17 9.83 -5.23
C MET A 1 -2.73 9.51 -5.60
N LYS A 2 -1.74 10.20 -5.06
CA LYS A 2 -0.33 9.98 -5.46
C LYS A 2 0.26 8.80 -4.70
N TYR A 3 1.17 8.07 -5.33
CA TYR A 3 1.91 6.98 -4.69
C TYR A 3 2.60 7.40 -3.39
N ARG A 4 3.12 8.64 -3.34
CA ARG A 4 3.80 9.16 -2.14
C ARG A 4 2.88 9.23 -0.93
N ASP A 5 1.60 9.53 -1.11
CA ASP A 5 0.63 9.63 -0.01
C ASP A 5 0.32 8.23 0.54
N VAL A 6 0.09 7.26 -0.35
CA VAL A 6 -0.09 5.85 0.01
C VAL A 6 1.14 5.29 0.74
N ALA A 7 2.33 5.54 0.20
CA ALA A 7 3.59 5.11 0.81
C ALA A 7 3.80 5.72 2.20
N ARG A 8 3.47 7.01 2.37
CA ARG A 8 3.55 7.69 3.67
C ARG A 8 2.57 7.10 4.67
N ALA A 9 1.32 6.88 4.27
CA ALA A 9 0.30 6.27 5.11
C ALA A 9 0.70 4.86 5.56
N LEU A 10 1.18 4.02 4.64
CA LEU A 10 1.65 2.67 4.93
C LEU A 10 2.86 2.66 5.89
N LYS A 11 3.85 3.53 5.66
CA LYS A 11 5.00 3.67 6.58
C LYS A 11 4.58 4.10 7.98
N LYS A 12 3.59 5.00 8.10
CA LYS A 12 3.06 5.45 9.40
C LYS A 12 2.45 4.30 10.21
N GLN A 13 1.94 3.27 9.53
CA GLN A 13 1.41 2.05 10.14
C GLN A 13 2.48 0.98 10.39
N GLY A 14 3.77 1.28 10.12
CA GLY A 14 4.87 0.33 10.28
C GLY A 14 4.99 -0.69 9.14
N CYS A 15 4.28 -0.51 8.03
CA CYS A 15 4.43 -1.35 6.85
C CYS A 15 5.79 -1.13 6.18
N THR A 16 6.36 -2.21 5.66
CA THR A 16 7.61 -2.18 4.89
C THR A 16 7.32 -2.36 3.40
N SER A 17 8.17 -1.79 2.56
CA SER A 17 8.07 -1.93 1.11
C SER A 17 9.28 -2.65 0.54
N ARG A 18 9.05 -3.43 -0.51
CA ARG A 18 10.10 -4.09 -1.30
C ARG A 18 9.86 -3.82 -2.79
N PRO A 19 10.93 -3.62 -3.57
CA PRO A 19 10.79 -3.47 -5.02
C PRO A 19 10.16 -4.74 -5.62
N GLY A 20 9.15 -4.55 -6.46
CA GLY A 20 8.55 -5.58 -7.29
C GLY A 20 9.11 -5.54 -8.72
N LYS A 21 8.43 -6.20 -9.65
CA LYS A 21 8.80 -6.20 -11.08
C LYS A 21 8.46 -4.84 -11.72
N GLY A 22 9.47 -4.17 -12.28
CA GLY A 22 9.31 -2.86 -12.93
C GLY A 22 8.90 -1.79 -11.92
N ASP A 23 7.86 -1.04 -12.24
CA ASP A 23 7.33 0.05 -11.43
C ASP A 23 6.52 -0.38 -10.21
N HIS A 24 6.36 -1.68 -9.98
CA HIS A 24 5.59 -2.19 -8.86
C HIS A 24 6.42 -2.15 -7.57
N GLU A 25 5.75 -1.84 -6.47
CA GLU A 25 6.27 -1.99 -5.12
C GLU A 25 5.33 -2.82 -4.28
N VAL A 26 5.87 -3.83 -3.61
CA VAL A 26 5.11 -4.71 -2.74
C VAL A 26 5.22 -4.19 -1.31
N TRP A 27 4.09 -3.86 -0.72
CA TRP A 27 3.98 -3.43 0.67
C TRP A 27 3.55 -4.60 1.54
N THR A 28 4.16 -4.73 2.70
CA THR A 28 3.89 -5.81 3.67
C THR A 28 3.64 -5.21 5.05
N CYS A 29 2.57 -5.65 5.69
CA CYS A 29 2.16 -5.17 7.01
C CYS A 29 2.86 -5.97 8.13
N PRO A 30 3.23 -5.35 9.27
CA PRO A 30 3.89 -6.04 10.38
C PRO A 30 2.96 -7.00 11.14
N CYS A 31 1.63 -6.86 10.96
CA CYS A 31 0.63 -7.62 11.70
C CYS A 31 0.74 -9.14 11.51
N ASP A 32 1.17 -9.65 10.35
CA ASP A 32 1.32 -11.10 10.08
C ASP A 32 2.07 -11.46 8.78
N GLN A 33 2.66 -10.49 8.05
CA GLN A 33 3.27 -10.65 6.70
C GLN A 33 2.38 -11.25 5.58
N LYS A 34 1.19 -11.75 5.91
CA LYS A 34 0.15 -12.24 5.00
C LYS A 34 -0.57 -11.10 4.30
N HIS A 35 -0.71 -9.95 4.96
CA HIS A 35 -1.26 -8.74 4.38
C HIS A 35 -0.22 -8.03 3.54
N ARG A 36 -0.40 -8.14 2.22
CA ARG A 36 0.50 -7.56 1.22
C ARG A 36 -0.28 -6.97 0.07
N ALA A 37 0.12 -5.77 -0.35
CA ALA A 37 -0.49 -5.04 -1.46
C ALA A 37 0.59 -4.65 -2.46
N VAL A 38 0.20 -4.56 -3.72
CA VAL A 38 1.10 -4.11 -4.79
C VAL A 38 0.63 -2.73 -5.22
N VAL A 39 1.55 -1.78 -5.19
CA VAL A 39 1.27 -0.38 -5.55
C VAL A 39 2.28 0.03 -6.61
N THR A 40 1.80 0.64 -7.71
CA THR A 40 2.65 1.15 -8.78
C THR A 40 3.25 2.51 -8.38
N LYS A 41 4.54 2.72 -8.67
CA LYS A 41 5.31 3.93 -8.36
C LYS A 41 4.99 5.17 -9.23
N PRO A 42 4.83 5.07 -10.56
CA PRO A 42 4.75 6.26 -11.41
C PRO A 42 3.37 6.92 -11.30
N GLY A 43 3.38 8.18 -10.87
CA GLY A 43 2.26 9.12 -11.02
C GLY A 43 1.12 8.95 -10.01
N GLU A 44 -0.08 8.85 -10.57
CA GLU A 44 -1.35 8.83 -9.86
C GLU A 44 -1.93 7.41 -9.86
N ILE A 45 -2.26 6.90 -8.67
CA ILE A 45 -2.78 5.55 -8.51
C ILE A 45 -4.27 5.56 -8.83
N SER A 46 -4.67 4.67 -9.74
CA SER A 46 -6.07 4.46 -10.09
C SER A 46 -6.91 4.05 -8.88
N PRO A 47 -8.18 4.50 -8.77
CA PRO A 47 -9.07 4.15 -7.67
C PRO A 47 -9.22 2.63 -7.43
N GLY A 48 -9.16 1.83 -8.50
CA GLY A 48 -9.21 0.37 -8.39
C GLY A 48 -8.02 -0.23 -7.64
N VAL A 49 -6.81 0.31 -7.85
CA VAL A 49 -5.59 -0.14 -7.15
C VAL A 49 -5.62 0.32 -5.69
N ILE A 50 -6.15 1.52 -5.42
CA ILE A 50 -6.39 1.99 -4.05
C ILE A 50 -7.37 1.05 -3.33
N GLY A 51 -8.50 0.73 -3.97
CA GLY A 51 -9.52 -0.16 -3.39
C GLY A 51 -8.98 -1.58 -3.15
N ASP A 52 -8.17 -2.11 -4.06
CA ASP A 52 -7.48 -3.40 -3.88
C ASP A 52 -6.49 -3.34 -2.70
N ALA A 53 -5.69 -2.28 -2.59
CA ALA A 53 -4.76 -2.09 -1.49
C ALA A 53 -5.47 -2.00 -0.13
N ILE A 54 -6.58 -1.25 -0.05
CA ILE A 54 -7.41 -1.16 1.17
C ILE A 54 -7.97 -2.54 1.55
N LYS A 55 -8.49 -3.31 0.59
CA LYS A 55 -8.99 -4.66 0.84
C LYS A 55 -7.90 -5.62 1.32
N LYS A 56 -6.70 -5.57 0.71
CA LYS A 56 -5.57 -6.43 1.08
C LYS A 56 -4.90 -6.03 2.40
N MET A 57 -5.02 -4.76 2.78
CA MET A 57 -4.52 -4.21 4.04
C MET A 57 -5.63 -4.13 5.09
N ALA A 58 -6.49 -5.15 5.17
CA ALA A 58 -7.62 -5.19 6.09
C ALA A 58 -7.22 -5.19 7.59
N CYS A 59 -5.96 -5.49 7.93
CA CYS A 59 -5.47 -5.37 9.31
C CYS A 59 -5.17 -3.93 9.76
N LEU A 60 -5.17 -2.96 8.84
CA LEU A 60 -4.97 -1.55 9.17
C LEU A 60 -6.27 -0.91 9.69
N PRO A 61 -6.18 0.10 10.58
CA PRO A 61 -7.36 0.77 11.12
C PRO A 61 -8.20 1.42 9.99
N LYS A 62 -9.52 1.47 10.17
CA LYS A 62 -10.41 2.15 9.22
C LYS A 62 -9.94 3.60 9.04
N GLY A 63 -9.87 4.06 7.79
CA GLY A 63 -9.39 5.40 7.47
C GLY A 63 -7.87 5.55 7.47
N TRP A 64 -7.09 4.46 7.49
CA TRP A 64 -5.62 4.55 7.42
C TRP A 64 -5.11 5.26 6.16
N LEU A 65 -5.92 5.26 5.09
CA LEU A 65 -5.66 5.96 3.83
C LEU A 65 -6.76 7.00 3.61
N GLN A 66 -6.49 8.25 4.00
CA GLN A 66 -7.32 9.44 3.78
C GLN A 66 -6.55 10.48 2.99
#